data_AF-A0A0L8I8D8-F1
#
_entry.id   AF-A0A0L8I8D8-F1
#
_cell.length_a   1.000
_cell.length_b   1.000
_cell.length_c   1.000
_cell.angle_alpha   90.00
_cell.angle_beta   90.00
_cell.angle_gamma   90.00
#
_symmetry.space_group_name_H-M   'P 1'
#
loop_
_entity.id
_entity.type
_entity.pdbx_description
1 polymer ?
#
loop_
_entity_poly.entity_id
_entity_poly.type
_entity_poly.pdbx_seq_one_letter_code
_entity_poly.pdbx_strand_id
1 'polypeptide(L)'
;AYIDGGEALQNWDSRVNVAVNVDGEVNNPNIQGDFWSVEMSLPFSQLLAGSVKTDTKPHNLEIWYANFARWGLIQFKASSNRSSSFNHDQFIPDDYRTAYHTLGIIFESLHKYKALFGSYVSDITQLDLPPYINNKMCTPAPQITLDWRGFVVSLTPDKQQLQPIHIRADRFVWFGHIDKLGKNY
;
A
#
# COMPACT_ATOMS: atom_id res chain seq x y z
N ALA A 1 -6.76 -19.92 -11.62
CA ALA A 1 -7.93 -19.10 -12.02
C ALA A 1 -8.90 -19.08 -10.86
N TYR A 2 -9.51 -17.94 -10.57
CA TYR A 2 -10.63 -17.88 -9.62
C TYR A 2 -11.83 -18.68 -10.18
N ILE A 3 -12.75 -19.10 -9.32
CA ILE A 3 -13.86 -20.02 -9.68
C ILE A 3 -14.72 -19.45 -10.82
N ASP A 4 -14.85 -18.13 -10.88
CA ASP A 4 -15.60 -17.42 -11.92
C ASP A 4 -14.77 -17.13 -13.19
N GLY A 5 -13.48 -17.45 -13.21
CA GLY A 5 -12.58 -17.09 -14.31
C GLY A 5 -12.11 -15.63 -14.31
N GLY A 6 -12.36 -14.88 -13.23
CA GLY A 6 -11.92 -13.50 -13.05
C GLY A 6 -10.42 -13.33 -12.83
N GLU A 7 -9.98 -12.06 -12.87
CA GLU A 7 -8.60 -11.67 -12.59
C GLU A 7 -8.32 -11.74 -11.08
N ALA A 8 -7.18 -12.33 -10.73
CA ALA A 8 -6.66 -12.30 -9.38
C ALA A 8 -6.16 -10.90 -9.03
N LEU A 9 -6.98 -10.11 -8.34
CA LEU A 9 -6.56 -8.81 -7.81
C LEU A 9 -5.60 -9.03 -6.64
N GLN A 10 -4.30 -8.85 -6.87
CA GLN A 10 -3.30 -8.92 -5.79
C GLN A 10 -3.44 -7.79 -4.78
N ASN A 11 -3.89 -6.62 -5.26
CA ASN A 11 -4.19 -5.46 -4.43
C ASN A 11 -5.61 -5.01 -4.75
N TRP A 12 -6.47 -5.06 -3.74
CA TRP A 12 -7.83 -4.55 -3.80
C TRP A 12 -7.97 -3.45 -2.75
N ASP A 13 -8.28 -2.24 -3.21
CA ASP A 13 -8.60 -1.10 -2.37
C ASP A 13 -10.00 -0.60 -2.76
N SER A 14 -10.83 -0.37 -1.76
CA SER A 14 -12.24 -0.02 -1.93
C SER A 14 -12.60 1.11 -0.98
N ARG A 15 -13.37 2.06 -1.50
CA ARG A 15 -13.96 3.13 -0.69
C ARG A 15 -15.14 2.55 0.09
N VAL A 16 -14.86 2.11 1.30
CA VAL A 16 -15.86 1.63 2.27
C VAL A 16 -16.23 2.71 3.25
N ASN A 17 -17.48 2.70 3.70
CA ASN A 17 -17.85 3.45 4.89
C ASN A 17 -17.51 2.59 6.10
N VAL A 18 -16.78 3.17 7.05
CA VAL A 18 -16.33 2.47 8.26
C VAL A 18 -16.73 3.30 9.48
N ALA A 19 -17.25 2.63 10.49
CA ALA A 19 -17.45 3.19 11.81
C ALA A 19 -16.67 2.35 12.82
N VAL A 20 -16.00 3.02 13.77
CA VAL A 20 -15.23 2.37 14.83
C VAL A 20 -15.81 2.83 16.15
N ASN A 21 -16.13 1.88 17.02
CA ASN A 21 -16.48 2.15 18.41
C ASN A 21 -15.44 1.48 19.30
N VAL A 22 -14.92 2.23 20.27
CA VAL A 22 -13.91 1.76 21.22
C VAL A 22 -14.46 2.02 22.60
N ASP A 23 -14.46 0.99 23.44
CA ASP A 23 -14.73 1.14 24.86
C ASP A 23 -13.44 1.60 25.57
N GLY A 24 -13.47 2.81 26.13
CA GLY A 24 -12.33 3.47 26.75
C GLY A 24 -11.57 4.45 25.86
N GLU A 25 -10.39 4.88 26.34
CA GLU A 25 -9.55 5.83 25.62
C GLU A 25 -8.69 5.14 24.56
N VAL A 26 -8.72 5.68 23.34
CA VAL A 26 -7.84 5.25 22.26
C VAL A 26 -6.39 5.63 22.62
N ASN A 27 -5.44 4.72 22.39
CA ASN A 27 -4.00 4.91 22.58
C ASN A 27 -3.49 5.11 24.03
N ASN A 28 -4.25 4.71 25.05
CA ASN A 28 -3.77 4.71 26.43
C ASN A 28 -3.60 3.27 26.98
N PRO A 29 -2.38 2.70 26.99
CA PRO A 29 -2.17 1.32 27.43
C PRO A 29 -2.40 1.09 28.93
N ASN A 30 -2.54 2.16 29.72
CA ASN A 30 -2.81 2.08 31.15
C ASN A 30 -4.30 1.95 31.47
N ILE A 31 -5.17 2.21 30.49
CA ILE A 31 -6.61 2.04 30.62
C ILE A 31 -6.98 0.74 29.91
N GLN A 32 -7.49 -0.22 30.69
CA GLN A 32 -8.02 -1.45 30.13
C GLN A 32 -9.40 -1.17 29.54
N GLY A 33 -9.52 -1.21 28.22
CA GLY A 33 -10.80 -1.25 27.53
C GLY A 33 -11.31 -2.69 27.43
N ASP A 34 -12.62 -2.88 27.47
CA ASP A 34 -13.20 -4.23 27.42
C ASP A 34 -13.39 -4.71 25.98
N PHE A 35 -13.72 -3.81 25.06
CA PHE A 35 -13.94 -4.16 23.66
C PHE A 35 -13.76 -3.00 22.68
N TRP A 36 -13.67 -3.34 21.40
CA TRP A 36 -13.85 -2.42 20.29
C TRP A 36 -14.64 -3.15 19.20
N SER A 37 -15.43 -2.41 18.45
CA SER A 37 -16.17 -2.93 17.31
C SER A 37 -15.89 -2.08 16.08
N VAL A 38 -15.76 -2.74 14.94
CA VAL A 38 -15.70 -2.08 13.63
C VAL A 38 -16.92 -2.51 12.84
N GLU A 39 -17.64 -1.54 12.31
CA GLU A 39 -18.71 -1.74 11.35
C GLU A 39 -18.27 -1.20 9.99
N MET A 40 -18.60 -1.93 8.93
CA MET A 40 -18.15 -1.61 7.58
C MET A 40 -19.28 -1.87 6.58
N SER A 41 -19.53 -0.87 5.74
CA SER A 41 -20.46 -0.96 4.61
C SER A 41 -19.66 -1.14 3.32
N LEU A 42 -19.84 -2.33 2.72
CA LEU A 42 -19.20 -2.75 1.48
C LEU A 42 -20.25 -2.76 0.35
N PRO A 43 -20.16 -1.86 -0.64
CA PRO A 43 -20.99 -1.98 -1.84
C PRO A 43 -20.64 -3.26 -2.60
N PHE A 44 -21.64 -4.04 -3.01
CA PHE A 44 -21.39 -5.28 -3.75
C PHE A 44 -20.64 -5.05 -5.07
N SER A 45 -20.81 -3.88 -5.70
CA SER A 45 -20.02 -3.49 -6.88
C SER A 45 -18.51 -3.46 -6.62
N GLN A 46 -18.07 -3.16 -5.39
CA GLN A 46 -16.66 -3.20 -5.01
C GLN A 46 -16.15 -4.65 -4.86
N LEU A 47 -17.00 -5.56 -4.37
CA LEU A 47 -16.66 -6.97 -4.19
C LEU A 47 -16.50 -7.75 -5.52
N LEU A 48 -17.07 -7.22 -6.60
CA LEU A 48 -16.97 -7.80 -7.95
C LEU A 48 -15.82 -7.24 -8.76
N ALA A 49 -14.94 -6.42 -8.17
CA ALA A 49 -13.75 -5.96 -8.85
C ALA A 49 -12.91 -7.17 -9.31
N GLY A 50 -12.56 -7.21 -10.61
CA GLY A 50 -11.84 -8.34 -11.20
C GLY A 50 -12.69 -9.57 -11.51
N SER A 51 -13.98 -9.59 -11.13
CA SER A 51 -14.91 -10.65 -11.49
C SER A 51 -15.41 -10.49 -12.93
N VAL A 52 -15.75 -11.61 -13.57
CA VAL A 52 -16.48 -11.61 -14.86
C VAL A 52 -17.98 -11.40 -14.69
N LYS A 53 -18.48 -11.38 -13.44
CA LYS A 53 -19.90 -11.23 -13.12
C LYS A 53 -20.37 -9.81 -13.45
N THR A 54 -21.44 -9.70 -14.23
CA THR A 54 -22.02 -8.42 -14.67
C THR A 54 -23.12 -7.90 -13.75
N ASP A 55 -23.73 -8.78 -12.94
CA ASP A 55 -24.74 -8.41 -11.95
C ASP A 55 -24.07 -8.06 -10.62
N THR A 56 -24.37 -6.85 -10.14
CA THR A 56 -23.83 -6.33 -8.89
C THR A 56 -24.52 -6.88 -7.64
N LYS A 57 -25.63 -7.61 -7.78
CA LYS A 57 -26.34 -8.17 -6.63
C LYS A 57 -26.07 -9.68 -6.51
N PRO A 58 -25.91 -10.21 -5.27
CA PRO A 58 -25.95 -11.65 -5.05
C PRO A 58 -27.30 -12.23 -5.45
N HIS A 59 -27.28 -13.39 -6.10
CA HIS A 59 -28.48 -14.15 -6.43
C HIS A 59 -28.97 -14.93 -5.22
N ASN A 60 -30.25 -15.31 -5.27
CA ASN A 60 -30.81 -16.17 -4.23
C ASN A 60 -30.00 -17.47 -4.15
N LEU A 61 -29.62 -17.87 -2.93
CA LEU A 61 -28.80 -19.06 -2.62
C LEU A 61 -27.34 -19.00 -3.10
N GLU A 62 -26.83 -17.83 -3.47
CA GLU A 62 -25.41 -17.68 -3.81
C GLU A 62 -24.51 -17.80 -2.56
N ILE A 63 -23.41 -18.55 -2.68
CA ILE A 63 -22.48 -18.82 -1.58
C ILE A 63 -21.18 -18.05 -1.80
N TRP A 64 -20.75 -17.32 -0.78
CA TRP A 64 -19.52 -16.52 -0.77
C TRP A 64 -18.56 -17.06 0.29
N TYR A 65 -17.28 -17.19 -0.08
CA TYR A 65 -16.22 -17.55 0.86
C TYR A 65 -15.42 -16.29 1.20
N ALA A 66 -15.32 -15.98 2.49
CA ALA A 66 -14.58 -14.83 2.99
C ALA A 66 -13.64 -15.24 4.12
N ASN A 67 -12.45 -14.63 4.16
CA ASN A 67 -11.50 -14.75 5.25
C ASN A 67 -11.36 -13.40 5.95
N PHE A 68 -11.43 -13.40 7.28
CA PHE A 68 -11.22 -12.22 8.10
C PHE A 68 -9.90 -12.35 8.85
N ALA A 69 -9.06 -11.32 8.79
CA ALA A 69 -7.79 -11.28 9.49
C ALA A 69 -7.68 -9.97 10.27
N ARG A 70 -7.08 -10.05 11.46
CA ARG A 70 -6.67 -8.89 12.25
C ARG A 70 -5.15 -8.77 12.17
N TRP A 71 -4.69 -7.67 11.59
CA TRP A 71 -3.28 -7.31 11.55
C TRP A 71 -3.14 -5.84 11.95
N GLY A 72 -1.94 -5.45 12.40
CA GLY A 72 -1.67 -4.08 12.83
C GLY A 72 -0.27 -3.67 12.40
N LEU A 73 -0.13 -2.40 12.03
CA LEU A 73 1.17 -1.77 11.84
C LEU A 73 1.66 -1.27 13.19
N ILE A 74 2.87 -1.67 13.57
CA ILE A 74 3.54 -1.15 14.77
C ILE A 74 4.60 -0.15 14.29
N GLN A 75 4.38 1.13 14.58
CA GLN A 75 5.36 2.17 14.30
C GLN A 75 6.19 2.43 15.55
N PHE A 76 7.50 2.22 15.46
CA PHE A 76 8.44 2.60 16.50
C PHE A 76 9.07 3.95 16.17
N LYS A 77 9.12 4.87 17.14
CA LYS A 77 9.87 6.12 17.04
C LYS A 77 10.93 6.17 18.12
N ALA A 78 12.20 6.25 17.72
CA ALA A 78 13.28 6.54 18.65
C ALA A 78 13.14 7.99 19.16
N SER A 79 12.92 8.17 20.46
CA SER A 79 13.02 9.48 21.09
C SER A 79 14.41 9.63 21.69
N SER A 80 15.16 10.65 21.27
CA SER A 80 16.48 10.95 21.82
C SER A 80 16.41 11.57 23.22
N ASN A 81 15.25 12.04 23.68
CA ASN A 81 15.10 12.69 24.98
C ASN A 81 13.89 12.11 25.74
N ARG A 82 14.11 11.64 26.98
CA ARG A 82 13.10 10.98 27.84
C ARG A 82 11.99 11.89 28.39
N SER A 83 11.85 13.12 27.91
CA SER A 83 10.93 14.08 28.52
C SER A 83 10.40 15.11 27.53
N SER A 84 9.20 14.85 27.03
CA SER A 84 8.13 15.84 26.92
C SER A 84 6.91 15.10 26.39
N SER A 85 5.95 14.85 27.28
CA SER A 85 4.52 14.68 26.99
C SER A 85 4.19 14.59 25.49
N PHE A 86 4.17 13.37 24.96
CA PHE A 86 3.50 13.09 23.70
C PHE A 86 2.02 13.43 23.91
N ASN A 87 1.49 14.43 23.21
CA ASN A 87 0.04 14.59 23.09
C ASN A 87 -0.44 13.37 22.30
N HIS A 88 -1.09 12.42 22.98
CA HIS A 88 -1.39 11.07 22.48
C HIS A 88 -2.54 11.03 21.45
N ASP A 89 -3.11 12.18 21.08
CA ASP A 89 -4.47 12.22 20.50
C ASP A 89 -4.53 12.63 19.03
N GLN A 90 -3.41 13.04 18.41
CA GLN A 90 -3.40 13.39 16.99
C GLN A 90 -2.66 12.35 16.17
N PHE A 91 -3.42 11.66 15.31
CA PHE A 91 -2.87 10.88 14.23
C PHE A 91 -2.03 11.80 13.33
N ILE A 92 -0.72 11.61 13.34
CA ILE A 92 0.20 12.33 12.44
C ILE A 92 0.15 11.58 11.10
N PRO A 93 -0.36 12.19 10.02
CA PRO A 93 -0.36 11.56 8.72
C PRO A 93 1.08 11.24 8.30
N ASP A 94 1.31 10.01 7.84
CA ASP A 94 2.60 9.65 7.25
C ASP A 94 2.72 10.29 5.87
N ASP A 95 3.57 11.29 5.79
CA ASP A 95 3.89 12.03 4.57
C ASP A 95 4.52 11.16 3.46
N TYR A 96 5.03 9.97 3.81
CA TYR A 96 5.53 8.99 2.86
C TYR A 96 4.50 7.94 2.45
N ARG A 97 3.30 7.91 3.04
CA ARG A 97 2.30 6.85 2.81
C ARG A 97 2.02 6.62 1.32
N THR A 98 1.75 7.70 0.59
CA THR A 98 1.49 7.63 -0.85
C THR A 98 2.71 7.11 -1.61
N ALA A 99 3.91 7.51 -1.20
CA ALA A 99 5.14 7.09 -1.83
C ALA A 99 5.41 5.59 -1.62
N TYR A 100 5.25 5.10 -0.38
CA TYR A 100 5.31 3.68 -0.06
C TYR A 100 4.31 2.84 -0.86
N HIS A 101 3.06 3.31 -0.94
CA HIS A 101 2.02 2.63 -1.70
C HIS A 101 2.35 2.53 -3.19
N THR A 102 2.79 3.64 -3.80
CA THR A 102 3.22 3.67 -5.21
C THR A 102 4.41 2.74 -5.47
N LEU A 103 5.42 2.73 -4.60
CA LEU A 103 6.56 1.82 -4.71
C LEU A 103 6.13 0.36 -4.63
N GLY A 104 5.19 0.03 -3.73
CA GLY A 104 4.63 -1.32 -3.61
C GLY A 104 3.92 -1.78 -4.88
N ILE A 105 3.09 -0.92 -5.49
CA ILE A 105 2.40 -1.25 -6.75
C ILE A 105 3.41 -1.51 -7.87
N ILE A 106 4.40 -0.63 -8.04
CA ILE A 106 5.41 -0.79 -9.10
C ILE A 106 6.24 -2.06 -8.87
N PHE A 107 6.60 -2.35 -7.62
CA PHE A 107 7.28 -3.59 -7.25
C PHE A 107 6.50 -4.82 -7.73
N GLU A 108 5.20 -4.90 -7.42
CA GLU A 108 4.37 -6.03 -7.84
C GLU A 108 4.24 -6.10 -9.37
N SER A 109 4.02 -4.95 -10.04
CA SER A 109 3.91 -4.89 -11.49
C SER A 109 5.20 -5.34 -12.19
N LEU A 110 6.37 -5.01 -11.64
CA LEU A 110 7.67 -5.48 -12.15
C LEU A 110 7.84 -7.00 -12.01
N HIS A 111 7.39 -7.58 -10.89
CA HIS A 111 7.38 -9.03 -10.71
C HIS A 111 6.39 -9.73 -11.64
N LYS A 112 5.18 -9.16 -11.84
CA LYS A 112 4.20 -9.64 -12.82
C LYS A 112 4.79 -9.62 -14.23
N TYR A 113 5.43 -8.51 -14.62
CA TYR A 113 6.08 -8.38 -15.93
C TYR A 113 7.18 -9.43 -16.12
N LYS A 114 8.08 -9.60 -15.14
CA LYS A 114 9.13 -10.62 -15.20
C LYS A 114 8.57 -12.04 -15.31
N ALA A 115 7.48 -12.36 -14.62
CA ALA A 115 6.84 -13.67 -14.70
C ALA A 115 6.29 -13.95 -16.11
N LEU A 116 5.89 -12.92 -16.86
CA LEU A 116 5.33 -13.05 -18.20
C LEU A 116 6.40 -13.02 -19.30
N PHE A 117 7.41 -12.14 -19.17
CA PHE A 117 8.37 -11.85 -20.24
C PHE A 117 9.81 -12.31 -19.94
N GLY A 118 10.09 -12.79 -18.72
CA GLY A 118 11.38 -13.35 -18.32
C GLY A 118 12.41 -12.34 -17.79
N SER A 119 12.19 -11.03 -17.94
CA SER A 119 13.09 -9.97 -17.47
C SER A 119 12.33 -8.78 -16.86
N TYR A 120 13.02 -7.97 -16.06
CA TYR A 120 12.49 -6.67 -15.60
C TYR A 120 12.60 -5.60 -16.68
N VAL A 121 11.87 -4.51 -16.51
CA VAL A 121 11.82 -3.37 -17.45
C VAL A 121 12.05 -2.06 -16.70
N SER A 122 12.74 -1.11 -17.33
CA SER A 122 12.96 0.25 -16.79
C SER A 122 11.90 1.26 -17.26
N ASP A 123 11.24 0.96 -18.37
CA ASP A 123 10.17 1.78 -18.93
C ASP A 123 8.85 1.51 -18.20
N ILE A 124 8.38 2.52 -17.47
CA ILE A 124 7.16 2.45 -16.68
C ILE A 124 5.91 2.25 -17.53
N THR A 125 5.92 2.66 -18.81
CA THR A 125 4.76 2.56 -19.70
C THR A 125 4.44 1.12 -20.10
N GLN A 126 5.39 0.21 -19.93
CA GLN A 126 5.23 -1.22 -20.18
C GLN A 126 4.63 -1.96 -18.98
N LEU A 127 4.51 -1.28 -17.84
CA LEU A 127 3.89 -1.82 -16.65
C LEU A 127 2.39 -1.55 -16.65
N ASP A 128 1.63 -2.58 -16.32
CA ASP A 128 0.21 -2.47 -16.03
C ASP A 128 0.05 -1.77 -14.66
N LEU A 129 -0.15 -0.46 -14.71
CA LEU A 129 -0.23 0.42 -13.53
C LEU A 129 -1.56 1.17 -13.50
N PRO A 130 -2.09 1.44 -12.30
CA PRO A 130 -3.30 2.24 -12.14
C PRO A 130 -3.18 3.64 -12.78
N PRO A 131 -4.27 4.21 -13.33
CA PRO A 131 -4.26 5.50 -14.01
C PRO A 131 -3.72 6.67 -13.17
N TYR A 132 -3.87 6.62 -11.84
CA TYR A 132 -3.37 7.68 -10.96
C TYR A 132 -1.84 7.74 -10.88
N ILE A 133 -1.14 6.63 -11.12
CA ILE A 133 0.32 6.58 -11.24
C ILE A 133 0.74 7.03 -12.65
N ASN A 134 0.09 6.46 -13.68
CA ASN A 134 0.41 6.78 -15.08
C ASN A 134 0.18 8.26 -15.42
N ASN A 135 -0.87 8.87 -14.86
CA ASN A 135 -1.22 10.28 -15.09
C ASN A 135 -0.59 11.24 -14.06
N LYS A 136 0.29 10.74 -13.17
CA LYS A 136 1.03 11.57 -12.19
C LYS A 136 0.13 12.45 -11.31
N MET A 137 -1.05 11.95 -10.91
CA MET A 137 -2.06 12.80 -10.23
C MET A 137 -1.72 13.09 -8.77
N CYS A 138 -0.98 12.20 -8.09
CA CYS A 138 -0.74 12.29 -6.64
C CYS A 138 0.72 12.00 -6.24
N THR A 139 1.57 11.64 -7.19
CA THR A 139 2.99 11.34 -6.94
C THR A 139 3.83 11.74 -8.14
N PRO A 140 5.06 12.22 -7.91
CA PRO A 140 6.03 12.46 -8.97
C PRO A 140 6.31 11.20 -9.77
N ALA A 141 6.86 11.38 -10.98
CA ALA A 141 7.20 10.28 -11.85
C ALA A 141 8.27 9.39 -11.19
N PRO A 142 7.97 8.11 -10.89
CA PRO A 142 8.97 7.20 -10.35
C PRO A 142 10.02 6.87 -11.41
N GLN A 143 11.23 6.60 -10.95
CA GLN A 143 12.37 6.23 -11.78
C GLN A 143 12.73 4.77 -11.53
N ILE A 144 12.77 3.95 -12.57
CA ILE A 144 13.16 2.54 -12.48
C ILE A 144 14.54 2.39 -13.08
N THR A 145 15.47 1.88 -12.29
CA THR A 145 16.84 1.56 -12.71
C THR A 145 17.05 0.06 -12.59
N LEU A 146 17.66 -0.54 -13.61
CA LEU A 146 17.99 -1.96 -13.63
C LEU A 146 19.47 -2.14 -13.35
N ASP A 147 19.79 -3.14 -12.53
CA ASP A 147 21.16 -3.55 -12.24
C ASP A 147 21.25 -5.09 -12.25
N TRP A 148 22.45 -5.61 -11.98
CA TRP A 148 22.68 -7.06 -11.93
C TRP A 148 21.96 -7.76 -10.76
N ARG A 149 21.46 -7.02 -9.76
CA ARG A 149 20.67 -7.54 -8.63
C ARG A 149 19.16 -7.48 -8.91
N GLY A 150 18.73 -6.85 -10.00
CA GLY A 150 17.34 -6.73 -10.40
C GLY A 150 16.97 -5.29 -10.73
N PHE A 151 16.17 -4.67 -9.87
CA PHE A 151 15.71 -3.30 -10.04
C PHE A 151 15.80 -2.50 -8.75
N VAL A 152 15.91 -1.18 -8.93
CA VAL A 152 15.68 -0.17 -7.92
C VAL A 152 14.66 0.84 -8.46
N VAL A 153 13.54 0.97 -7.77
CA VAL A 153 12.54 2.02 -8.05
C VAL A 153 12.75 3.15 -7.06
N SER A 154 12.86 4.37 -7.58
CA SER A 154 13.08 5.58 -6.81
C SER A 154 11.92 6.54 -6.99
N LEU A 155 11.46 7.14 -5.90
CA LEU A 155 10.41 8.13 -5.90
C LEU A 155 10.82 9.30 -4.99
N THR A 156 10.77 10.51 -5.52
CA THR A 156 10.96 11.73 -4.71
C THR A 156 9.59 12.32 -4.46
N PRO A 157 9.10 12.41 -3.21
CA PRO A 157 7.81 13.03 -2.92
C PRO A 157 7.79 14.54 -3.25
N ASP A 158 6.61 15.09 -3.57
CA ASP A 158 6.45 16.51 -3.94
C ASP A 158 6.73 17.51 -2.81
N LYS A 159 6.66 17.07 -1.55
CA LYS A 159 6.96 17.92 -0.41
C LYS A 159 8.47 18.17 -0.37
N GLN A 160 8.88 19.43 -0.60
CA GLN A 160 10.29 19.88 -0.76
C GLN A 160 11.27 19.49 0.36
N GLN A 161 10.80 18.97 1.50
CA GLN A 161 11.62 18.57 2.63
C GLN A 161 11.80 17.05 2.76
N LEU A 162 11.13 16.25 1.93
CA LEU A 162 11.19 14.80 2.02
C LEU A 162 12.34 14.25 1.19
N GLN A 163 13.13 13.38 1.81
CA GLN A 163 14.16 12.59 1.15
C GLN A 163 13.52 11.64 0.13
N PRO A 164 14.19 11.34 -0.99
CA PRO A 164 13.76 10.28 -1.89
C PRO A 164 13.63 8.94 -1.15
N ILE A 165 12.67 8.14 -1.59
CA ILE A 165 12.42 6.80 -1.10
C ILE A 165 12.65 5.80 -2.22
N HIS A 166 13.20 4.65 -1.87
CA HIS A 166 13.62 3.64 -2.81
C HIS A 166 13.15 2.25 -2.40
N ILE A 167 12.84 1.40 -3.37
CA ILE A 167 12.58 -0.02 -3.15
C ILE A 167 13.44 -0.84 -4.11
N ARG A 168 14.02 -1.94 -3.60
CA ARG A 168 14.79 -2.90 -4.39
C ARG A 168 13.99 -4.19 -4.62
N ALA A 169 14.45 -5.00 -5.57
CA ALA A 169 13.85 -6.29 -5.93
C ALA A 169 13.67 -7.30 -4.76
N ASP A 170 14.32 -7.10 -3.61
CA ASP A 170 14.14 -7.90 -2.37
C ASP A 170 13.17 -7.26 -1.36
N ARG A 171 12.39 -6.25 -1.78
CA ARG A 171 11.51 -5.41 -0.96
C ARG A 171 12.23 -4.59 0.12
N PHE A 172 13.56 -4.48 0.08
CA PHE A 172 14.26 -3.55 0.96
C PHE A 172 13.89 -2.11 0.59
N VAL A 173 13.39 -1.34 1.56
CA VAL A 173 13.02 0.07 1.41
C VAL A 173 13.95 0.95 2.24
N TRP A 174 14.43 2.04 1.64
CA TRP A 174 15.29 3.01 2.32
C TRP A 174 15.03 4.42 1.83
N PHE A 175 15.54 5.39 2.60
CA PHE A 175 15.46 6.82 2.31
C PHE A 175 16.86 7.38 2.04
N GLY A 176 16.95 8.44 1.26
CA GLY A 176 18.20 9.19 1.02
C GLY A 176 18.45 9.45 -0.46
N HIS A 177 19.61 9.99 -0.80
CA HIS A 177 20.01 10.15 -2.19
C HIS A 177 20.88 8.96 -2.64
N ILE A 178 20.64 8.46 -3.86
CA ILE A 178 21.50 7.45 -4.48
C ILE A 178 22.59 8.18 -5.28
N ASP A 179 23.87 7.87 -5.00
CA ASP A 179 24.97 8.37 -5.81
C ASP A 179 25.12 7.61 -7.15
N LYS A 180 25.94 8.13 -8.07
CA LYS A 180 26.17 7.50 -9.40
C LYS A 180 26.79 6.09 -9.31
N LEU A 181 27.12 5.59 -8.12
CA LEU A 181 27.73 4.30 -7.84
C LEU A 181 26.80 3.35 -7.06
N GLY A 182 25.54 3.74 -6.79
CA GLY A 182 24.56 2.91 -6.10
C GLY A 182 24.76 2.80 -4.59
N LYS A 183 25.47 3.74 -3.96
CA LYS A 183 25.67 3.82 -2.50
C LYS A 183 24.78 4.90 -1.88
N ASN A 184 24.29 4.58 -0.67
CA ASN A 184 23.40 5.42 0.13
C ASN A 184 24.23 6.37 1.03
N TYR A 185 23.79 7.62 1.16
CA TYR A 185 24.24 8.57 2.19
C TYR A 185 23.06 9.08 3.00
#